data_AF-W7I3P7-F1
#
_entry.id   AF-W7I3P7-F1
#
_cell.length_a   1.000
_cell.length_b   1.000
_cell.length_c   1.000
_cell.angle_alpha   90.00
_cell.angle_beta   90.00
_cell.angle_gamma   90.00
#
_symmetry.space_group_name_H-M   'P 1'
#
loop_
_entity.id
_entity.type
_entity.pdbx_description
1 polymer ?
#
loop_
_entity_poly.entity_id
_entity_poly.type
_entity_poly.pdbx_seq_one_letter_code
_entity_poly.pdbx_strand_id
1 'polypeptide(L)'
;MASPGVLIPDLEAAPTASASANQDRNTHRPIDIEGRPKRKAIASLGTHGINSKATSNGTPGKIGPQRTTKNIQKLKLLPAPDDGEGEEESGRDVYSQVTRIKDSTARRDAERLGKAERAHLPRVTAYCTAGKYNIEGLMKFLKSKATTRGSSPKQFDECIYTPFSYLYQKRQREQTEQDLIDFQELQMSDPSTVVGPQSPTLERNPDSGDALSFVDTHLITPEIFLFEYGVVVIWGMTLQEEKRFLKDIAKFEMEKLGEEDVQVENFNFYVTSSYQPRIYNDFITLSAGSSYMVKLSISHAIAQSVKISLYEDLVDNTIEDTKSIPQDVALTGKVRMSRRKIMMHIGDLFILRININLQGSVMDSPELMWAEPQLEPIYQAARSYLEINQRVTLLNQRLDVIGDLLQMLKEQLSHSQGERLEWVVIILIAVEILVALVNVAVDLFASVD
;
A
#
# COMPACT_ATOMS: atom_id res chain seq x y z
N MET A 1 -5.70 -73.41 45.16
CA MET A 1 -4.31 -73.15 45.61
C MET A 1 -4.05 -71.65 45.46
N ALA A 2 -3.79 -71.01 46.62
CA ALA A 2 -3.18 -69.70 46.89
C ALA A 2 -3.59 -68.43 46.10
N SER A 3 -4.25 -67.50 46.81
CA SER A 3 -3.99 -66.04 46.80
C SER A 3 -3.17 -65.70 48.08
N PRO A 4 -2.91 -64.43 48.55
CA PRO A 4 -3.03 -63.05 47.99
C PRO A 4 -1.84 -62.09 48.43
N GLY A 5 -2.01 -60.75 48.26
CA GLY A 5 -1.39 -59.66 49.10
C GLY A 5 -0.27 -58.83 48.41
N VAL A 6 -0.36 -57.51 48.12
CA VAL A 6 -0.53 -56.27 48.92
C VAL A 6 0.56 -56.02 49.98
N LEU A 7 1.42 -54.99 49.82
CA LEU A 7 1.62 -53.81 50.71
C LEU A 7 2.95 -53.04 50.49
N ILE A 8 2.78 -51.71 50.56
CA ILE A 8 3.61 -50.54 50.99
C ILE A 8 4.92 -50.83 51.76
N PRO A 9 5.90 -49.90 51.73
CA PRO A 9 6.33 -49.32 53.01
C PRO A 9 6.55 -47.79 53.02
N ASP A 10 6.22 -47.21 54.19
CA ASP A 10 6.50 -45.89 54.78
C ASP A 10 8.01 -45.72 55.13
N LEU A 11 8.64 -44.54 54.96
CA LEU A 11 8.80 -43.37 55.87
C LEU A 11 9.76 -43.54 57.08
N GLU A 12 10.92 -42.85 57.03
CA GLU A 12 11.69 -42.13 58.11
C GLU A 12 13.15 -41.93 57.63
N ALA A 13 13.89 -40.84 57.84
CA ALA A 13 13.86 -39.77 58.84
C ALA A 13 14.52 -38.47 58.32
N ALA A 14 14.17 -37.33 58.94
CA ALA A 14 14.82 -36.01 58.81
C ALA A 14 16.06 -35.90 59.74
N PRO A 15 16.95 -34.87 59.65
CA PRO A 15 16.59 -33.53 60.13
C PRO A 15 17.25 -32.30 59.42
N THR A 16 16.54 -31.17 59.52
CA THR A 16 16.96 -29.75 59.58
C THR A 16 18.39 -29.30 59.21
N ALA A 17 18.50 -28.32 58.29
CA ALA A 17 19.30 -27.10 58.49
C ALA A 17 19.01 -26.02 57.42
N SER A 18 18.86 -24.79 57.92
CA SER A 18 18.73 -23.49 57.25
C SER A 18 19.98 -23.05 56.46
N ALA A 19 19.81 -22.28 55.38
CA ALA A 19 20.51 -21.01 55.14
C ALA A 19 20.22 -20.40 53.76
N SER A 20 19.99 -19.08 53.73
CA SER A 20 20.04 -18.20 52.55
C SER A 20 21.46 -18.11 51.98
N ALA A 21 21.60 -17.95 50.66
CA ALA A 21 22.55 -17.00 50.05
C ALA A 21 22.42 -16.93 48.51
N ASN A 22 22.32 -15.70 48.01
CA ASN A 22 22.61 -15.27 46.64
C ASN A 22 23.94 -15.84 46.12
N GLN A 23 24.02 -16.18 44.82
CA GLN A 23 25.06 -15.63 43.96
C GLN A 23 24.80 -15.81 42.46
N ASP A 24 24.99 -14.71 41.75
CA ASP A 24 25.08 -14.55 40.30
C ASP A 24 25.95 -15.60 39.60
N ARG A 25 25.47 -16.11 38.46
CA ARG A 25 26.36 -16.63 37.39
C ARG A 25 25.90 -16.21 36.00
N ASN A 26 26.56 -15.15 35.57
CA ASN A 26 26.83 -14.73 34.21
C ASN A 26 27.33 -15.90 33.34
N THR A 27 26.78 -16.09 32.12
CA THR A 27 27.35 -16.99 31.11
C THR A 27 27.61 -16.25 29.80
N HIS A 28 28.87 -16.33 29.39
CA HIS A 28 29.52 -15.68 28.26
C HIS A 28 28.98 -16.08 26.87
N ARG A 29 28.98 -15.12 25.93
CA ARG A 29 29.01 -15.36 24.48
C ARG A 29 30.46 -15.50 23.99
N PRO A 30 30.75 -16.31 22.96
CA PRO A 30 32.09 -16.43 22.40
C PRO A 30 32.43 -15.28 21.44
N ILE A 31 33.71 -14.91 21.43
CA ILE A 31 34.38 -13.92 20.58
C ILE A 31 35.17 -14.69 19.51
N ASP A 32 35.04 -14.30 18.23
CA ASP A 32 35.91 -14.80 17.16
C ASP A 32 37.08 -13.85 16.89
N ILE A 33 38.23 -14.47 16.62
CA ILE A 33 39.56 -13.89 16.43
C ILE A 33 39.76 -13.62 14.93
N GLU A 34 39.40 -12.42 14.48
CA GLU A 34 39.97 -11.74 13.31
C GLU A 34 39.36 -10.33 13.26
N GLY A 35 40.18 -9.32 13.52
CA GLY A 35 39.79 -7.92 13.70
C GLY A 35 39.31 -7.20 12.44
N ARG A 36 38.30 -7.75 11.74
CA ARG A 36 37.52 -7.04 10.72
C ARG A 36 36.04 -7.08 11.08
N PRO A 37 35.33 -5.94 11.15
CA PRO A 37 33.91 -5.94 11.43
C PRO A 37 33.16 -6.65 10.29
N LYS A 38 32.37 -7.68 10.62
CA LYS A 38 31.44 -8.35 9.72
C LYS A 38 30.50 -7.28 9.13
N ARG A 39 30.61 -7.02 7.83
CA ARG A 39 29.65 -6.19 7.08
C ARG A 39 28.28 -6.85 7.17
N LYS A 40 27.37 -6.25 7.93
CA LYS A 40 25.93 -6.53 7.83
C LYS A 40 25.50 -6.19 6.40
N ALA A 41 24.86 -7.13 5.74
CA ALA A 41 24.21 -6.90 4.45
C ALA A 41 23.23 -5.73 4.57
N ILE A 42 23.32 -4.80 3.62
CA ILE A 42 22.52 -3.58 3.55
C ILE A 42 21.12 -4.00 3.11
N ALA A 43 20.22 -4.14 4.09
CA ALA A 43 18.78 -4.05 3.90
C ALA A 43 18.32 -2.89 4.78
N SER A 44 18.42 -1.68 4.24
CA SER A 44 17.78 -0.50 4.82
C SER A 44 17.06 0.23 3.69
N LEU A 45 15.75 0.07 3.66
CA LEU A 45 14.89 1.16 3.21
C LEU A 45 15.34 2.43 3.94
N GLY A 46 15.52 3.50 3.17
CA GLY A 46 16.08 4.77 3.60
C GLY A 46 15.44 5.27 4.89
N THR A 47 16.15 5.08 5.99
CA THR A 47 15.91 5.75 7.27
C THR A 47 16.87 6.93 7.31
N HIS A 48 16.50 7.99 6.61
CA HIS A 48 16.85 9.35 7.00
C HIS A 48 15.58 10.03 7.50
N GLY A 49 15.37 9.94 8.81
CA GLY A 49 14.73 11.04 9.54
C GLY A 49 13.21 11.03 9.74
N ILE A 50 12.59 9.92 10.16
CA ILE A 50 11.36 10.03 10.97
C ILE A 50 11.79 10.44 12.39
N ASN A 51 12.24 11.68 12.54
CA ASN A 51 12.34 12.33 13.84
C ASN A 51 12.37 13.86 13.66
N SER A 52 11.27 14.42 13.16
CA SER A 52 10.97 15.84 13.31
C SER A 52 10.00 15.99 14.49
N LYS A 53 10.54 16.34 15.66
CA LYS A 53 9.75 17.03 16.68
C LYS A 53 9.40 18.41 16.12
N ALA A 54 8.31 18.50 15.38
CA ALA A 54 7.58 19.73 15.17
C ALA A 54 6.40 19.72 16.14
N THR A 55 6.54 20.42 17.27
CA THR A 55 5.38 20.86 18.05
C THR A 55 4.58 21.85 17.22
N SER A 56 3.55 21.35 16.54
CA SER A 56 2.44 22.17 16.03
C SER A 56 1.12 21.56 16.51
N ASN A 57 0.50 22.23 17.47
CA ASN A 57 -0.90 22.03 17.78
C ASN A 57 -1.73 22.44 16.54
N GLY A 58 -2.54 21.52 16.03
CA GLY A 58 -3.49 21.78 14.96
C GLY A 58 -3.30 20.83 13.79
N THR A 59 -4.31 19.99 13.54
CA THR A 59 -4.40 19.05 12.42
C THR A 59 -4.19 19.78 11.09
N PRO A 60 -3.10 19.56 10.33
CA PRO A 60 -3.02 20.04 8.96
C PRO A 60 -3.57 18.95 8.05
N GLY A 61 -4.51 19.32 7.16
CA GLY A 61 -4.95 18.44 6.09
C GLY A 61 -3.76 18.04 5.21
N LYS A 62 -3.73 16.78 4.78
CA LYS A 62 -2.76 16.23 3.82
C LYS A 62 -2.87 17.01 2.49
N ILE A 63 -2.05 18.03 2.31
CA ILE A 63 -1.97 18.87 1.10
C ILE A 63 -0.83 18.32 0.24
N GLY A 64 -1.09 17.19 -0.41
CA GLY A 64 -0.30 16.66 -1.53
C GLY A 64 -1.18 16.62 -2.80
N PRO A 65 -0.62 16.44 -4.00
CA PRO A 65 -1.36 16.23 -5.24
C PRO A 65 -2.13 14.93 -5.17
N GLN A 66 -3.31 15.00 -4.57
CA GLN A 66 -4.29 13.94 -4.64
C GLN A 66 -4.86 13.89 -6.05
N ARG A 67 -5.11 12.68 -6.58
CA ARG A 67 -5.82 12.46 -7.85
C ARG A 67 -6.95 13.47 -8.01
N THR A 68 -7.07 14.10 -9.18
CA THR A 68 -8.01 15.21 -9.40
C THR A 68 -9.45 14.81 -9.08
N THR A 69 -9.76 13.53 -9.16
CA THR A 69 -11.09 12.98 -8.89
C THR A 69 -11.47 12.91 -7.42
N LYS A 70 -10.50 12.93 -6.49
CA LYS A 70 -10.78 13.05 -5.06
C LYS A 70 -11.40 14.42 -4.76
N ASN A 71 -11.18 15.40 -5.65
CA ASN A 71 -11.75 16.75 -5.59
C ASN A 71 -12.79 17.06 -6.70
N ILE A 72 -12.83 16.29 -7.81
CA ILE A 72 -13.67 16.58 -9.01
C ILE A 72 -14.45 15.32 -9.44
N GLN A 73 -15.74 15.46 -9.76
CA GLN A 73 -16.57 14.33 -10.21
C GLN A 73 -16.18 13.85 -11.61
N LYS A 74 -15.44 12.74 -11.69
CA LYS A 74 -15.04 12.08 -12.95
C LYS A 74 -15.87 10.81 -13.21
N LEU A 75 -16.10 10.46 -14.47
CA LEU A 75 -16.84 9.31 -14.98
C LEU A 75 -15.95 8.50 -15.91
N LYS A 76 -15.91 7.18 -15.71
CA LYS A 76 -15.31 6.26 -16.68
C LYS A 76 -16.14 4.98 -16.81
N LEU A 77 -16.44 4.63 -18.06
CA LEU A 77 -17.13 3.39 -18.41
C LEU A 77 -16.12 2.23 -18.37
N LEU A 78 -16.51 1.09 -17.80
CA LEU A 78 -15.74 -0.15 -17.91
C LEU A 78 -16.20 -0.87 -19.20
N PRO A 79 -15.31 -1.40 -20.05
CA PRO A 79 -15.70 -2.05 -21.30
C PRO A 79 -16.30 -3.44 -21.03
N ALA A 80 -17.25 -3.86 -21.86
CA ALA A 80 -17.78 -5.22 -21.88
C ALA A 80 -16.91 -6.12 -22.76
N PRO A 81 -16.94 -7.46 -22.56
CA PRO A 81 -16.44 -8.40 -23.54
C PRO A 81 -17.44 -8.47 -24.71
N ASP A 82 -16.92 -8.16 -25.90
CA ASP A 82 -17.56 -8.21 -27.21
C ASP A 82 -18.54 -7.07 -27.55
N ASP A 83 -18.65 -6.82 -28.85
CA ASP A 83 -19.40 -5.77 -29.57
C ASP A 83 -18.57 -4.54 -29.96
N GLY A 84 -18.14 -4.55 -31.22
CA GLY A 84 -17.36 -3.49 -31.85
C GLY A 84 -18.12 -2.21 -32.16
N GLU A 85 -17.31 -1.23 -32.58
CA GLU A 85 -17.64 0.06 -33.22
C GLU A 85 -18.20 1.19 -32.33
N GLY A 86 -17.58 2.37 -32.44
CA GLY A 86 -18.30 3.64 -32.27
C GLY A 86 -17.63 4.77 -31.49
N GLU A 87 -16.81 5.55 -32.20
CA GLU A 87 -16.69 7.03 -32.15
C GLU A 87 -15.94 7.72 -31.00
N GLU A 88 -14.77 8.24 -31.36
CA GLU A 88 -14.13 9.41 -30.75
C GLU A 88 -14.94 10.67 -31.10
N GLU A 89 -15.42 11.43 -30.11
CA GLU A 89 -15.79 12.83 -30.35
C GLU A 89 -15.37 13.75 -29.19
N SER A 90 -14.68 14.81 -29.60
CA SER A 90 -13.93 15.78 -28.83
C SER A 90 -14.81 16.92 -28.30
N GLY A 91 -14.54 17.34 -27.07
CA GLY A 91 -14.67 18.73 -26.62
C GLY A 91 -16.09 19.26 -26.33
N ARG A 92 -16.48 19.26 -25.05
CA ARG A 92 -17.22 20.37 -24.39
C ARG A 92 -17.23 20.23 -22.86
N ASP A 93 -17.20 21.39 -22.23
CA ASP A 93 -16.74 21.67 -20.88
C ASP A 93 -17.53 21.06 -19.71
N VAL A 94 -16.80 21.08 -18.60
CA VAL A 94 -17.06 20.67 -17.23
C VAL A 94 -18.33 21.32 -16.67
N TYR A 95 -19.43 20.58 -16.52
CA TYR A 95 -20.27 20.49 -15.30
C TYR A 95 -21.34 19.38 -15.51
N SER A 96 -21.40 18.44 -14.57
CA SER A 96 -22.19 17.19 -14.56
C SER A 96 -21.81 16.13 -15.63
N GLN A 97 -20.78 15.34 -15.35
CA GLN A 97 -20.46 14.15 -16.15
C GLN A 97 -21.59 13.09 -16.13
N VAL A 98 -22.57 13.24 -15.24
CA VAL A 98 -23.85 12.51 -15.25
C VAL A 98 -24.55 12.60 -16.61
N THR A 99 -24.56 13.77 -17.26
CA THR A 99 -25.20 13.95 -18.58
C THR A 99 -24.52 13.17 -19.71
N ARG A 100 -23.28 12.71 -19.49
CA ARG A 100 -22.55 11.82 -20.42
C ARG A 100 -22.97 10.36 -20.30
N ILE A 101 -23.77 10.02 -19.28
CA ILE A 101 -24.37 8.69 -19.16
C ILE A 101 -25.54 8.60 -20.14
N LYS A 102 -25.31 7.91 -21.27
CA LYS A 102 -26.33 7.69 -22.31
C LYS A 102 -27.51 6.83 -21.82
N ASP A 103 -27.28 5.98 -20.82
CA ASP A 103 -28.30 5.11 -20.23
C ASP A 103 -29.17 5.88 -19.21
N SER A 104 -30.48 5.97 -19.48
CA SER A 104 -31.41 6.72 -18.64
C SER A 104 -31.54 6.19 -17.21
N THR A 105 -31.39 4.87 -17.01
CA THR A 105 -31.48 4.23 -15.69
C THR A 105 -30.21 4.46 -14.89
N ALA A 106 -29.04 4.27 -15.52
CA ALA A 106 -27.76 4.55 -14.89
C ALA A 106 -27.57 6.04 -14.59
N ARG A 107 -28.14 6.93 -15.41
CA ARG A 107 -28.14 8.38 -15.16
C ARG A 107 -28.99 8.70 -13.93
N ARG A 108 -30.21 8.18 -13.87
CA ARG A 108 -31.11 8.36 -12.73
C ARG A 108 -30.50 7.84 -11.43
N ASP A 109 -29.83 6.67 -11.48
CA ASP A 109 -29.20 6.08 -10.31
C ASP A 109 -27.95 6.91 -9.90
N ALA A 110 -27.15 7.38 -10.85
CA ALA A 110 -26.04 8.30 -10.58
C ALA A 110 -26.48 9.67 -10.04
N GLU A 111 -27.65 10.18 -10.44
CA GLU A 111 -28.26 11.41 -9.90
C GLU A 111 -28.78 11.23 -8.47
N ARG A 112 -29.25 10.02 -8.13
CA ARG A 112 -29.73 9.67 -6.80
C ARG A 112 -28.58 9.47 -5.82
N LEU A 113 -27.50 8.81 -6.25
CA LEU A 113 -26.30 8.47 -5.48
C LEU A 113 -25.47 9.69 -5.04
N GLY A 114 -26.02 10.43 -4.07
CA GLY A 114 -25.40 11.58 -3.42
C GLY A 114 -24.59 11.23 -2.16
N LYS A 115 -24.09 12.28 -1.46
CA LYS A 115 -23.30 12.11 -0.22
C LYS A 115 -24.04 11.37 0.91
N ALA A 116 -25.38 11.48 0.98
CA ALA A 116 -26.19 10.86 2.03
C ALA A 116 -26.35 9.34 1.86
N GLU A 117 -26.25 8.83 0.64
CA GLU A 117 -26.47 7.42 0.32
C GLU A 117 -25.19 6.58 0.40
N ARG A 118 -24.01 7.23 0.39
CA ARG A 118 -22.69 6.58 0.60
C ARG A 118 -22.60 5.77 1.89
N ALA A 119 -23.32 6.19 2.93
CA ALA A 119 -23.29 5.52 4.23
C ALA A 119 -23.99 4.15 4.21
N HIS A 120 -24.91 3.94 3.27
CA HIS A 120 -25.75 2.74 3.18
C HIS A 120 -25.24 1.72 2.16
N LEU A 121 -24.27 2.12 1.33
CA LEU A 121 -23.66 1.25 0.34
C LEU A 121 -22.42 0.53 0.88
N PRO A 122 -22.19 -0.72 0.48
CA PRO A 122 -21.01 -1.45 0.89
C PRO A 122 -19.74 -0.76 0.39
N ARG A 123 -18.68 -0.84 1.19
CA ARG A 123 -17.42 -0.11 0.98
C ARG A 123 -16.43 -0.96 0.19
N VAL A 124 -15.57 -0.28 -0.56
CA VAL A 124 -14.31 -0.84 -1.04
C VAL A 124 -13.21 0.08 -0.55
N THR A 125 -12.38 -0.41 0.37
CA THR A 125 -11.35 0.40 0.99
C THR A 125 -9.99 -0.23 0.75
N ALA A 126 -9.03 0.58 0.32
CA ALA A 126 -7.66 0.16 0.14
C ALA A 126 -6.74 0.87 1.11
N TYR A 127 -5.82 0.13 1.73
CA TYR A 127 -4.88 0.60 2.72
C TYR A 127 -3.45 0.24 2.31
N CYS A 128 -2.56 1.21 2.25
CA CYS A 128 -1.12 0.96 2.20
C CYS A 128 -0.56 1.11 3.62
N THR A 129 -0.23 -0.02 4.24
CA THR A 129 0.20 -0.07 5.66
C THR A 129 1.66 -0.45 5.83
N ALA A 130 2.31 -0.91 4.77
CA ALA A 130 3.69 -1.35 4.82
C ALA A 130 4.43 -1.13 3.49
N GLY A 131 5.76 -1.21 3.54
CA GLY A 131 6.59 -1.34 2.35
C GLY A 131 6.25 -2.64 1.59
N LYS A 132 6.15 -3.76 2.33
CA LYS A 132 5.85 -5.10 1.80
C LYS A 132 5.08 -5.96 2.82
N TYR A 133 4.46 -7.03 2.35
CA TYR A 133 3.88 -8.08 3.18
C TYR A 133 4.62 -9.41 3.05
N ASN A 134 4.71 -10.15 4.16
CA ASN A 134 5.13 -11.55 4.13
C ASN A 134 3.98 -12.44 3.62
N ILE A 135 3.95 -12.69 2.31
CA ILE A 135 2.95 -13.49 1.60
C ILE A 135 2.85 -14.92 2.16
N GLU A 136 3.97 -15.57 2.46
CA GLU A 136 3.96 -16.94 2.99
C GLU A 136 3.29 -16.99 4.38
N GLY A 137 3.61 -16.03 5.24
CA GLY A 137 3.01 -15.88 6.57
C GLY A 137 1.52 -15.58 6.50
N LEU A 138 1.12 -14.66 5.60
CA LEU A 138 -0.28 -14.33 5.34
C LEU A 138 -1.06 -15.54 4.83
N MET A 139 -0.51 -16.31 3.88
CA MET A 139 -1.17 -17.49 3.33
C MET A 139 -1.43 -18.55 4.41
N LYS A 140 -0.45 -18.81 5.28
CA LYS A 140 -0.62 -19.71 6.44
C LYS A 140 -1.67 -19.20 7.42
N PHE A 141 -1.64 -17.90 7.73
CA PHE A 141 -2.63 -17.27 8.59
C PHE A 141 -4.06 -17.38 8.03
N LEU A 142 -4.26 -17.04 6.76
CA LEU A 142 -5.57 -17.10 6.12
C LEU A 142 -6.09 -18.53 6.03
N LYS A 143 -5.23 -19.52 5.73
CA LYS A 143 -5.62 -20.94 5.79
C LYS A 143 -6.09 -21.36 7.18
N SER A 144 -5.42 -20.89 8.24
CA SER A 144 -5.83 -21.17 9.63
C SER A 144 -7.21 -20.58 10.00
N LYS A 145 -7.72 -19.63 9.21
CA LYS A 145 -9.00 -18.97 9.44
C LYS A 145 -10.16 -19.57 8.65
N ALA A 146 -9.95 -20.62 7.85
CA ALA A 146 -10.97 -21.21 6.98
C ALA A 146 -12.27 -21.54 7.75
N THR A 147 -12.18 -22.24 8.87
CA THR A 147 -13.33 -22.64 9.69
C THR A 147 -13.97 -21.49 10.48
N THR A 148 -13.20 -20.45 10.80
CA THR A 148 -13.67 -19.37 11.69
C THR A 148 -14.19 -18.16 10.94
N ARG A 149 -13.69 -17.92 9.73
CA ARG A 149 -13.93 -16.72 8.92
C ARG A 149 -14.36 -17.02 7.49
N GLY A 150 -14.42 -18.29 7.10
CA GLY A 150 -14.76 -18.70 5.74
C GLY A 150 -13.66 -18.44 4.72
N SER A 151 -12.42 -18.29 5.18
CA SER A 151 -11.31 -17.96 4.28
C SER A 151 -10.86 -19.12 3.43
N SER A 152 -10.86 -18.89 2.12
CA SER A 152 -10.33 -19.80 1.09
C SER A 152 -9.27 -19.05 0.27
N PRO A 153 -8.04 -18.90 0.79
CA PRO A 153 -7.06 -18.06 0.16
C PRO A 153 -6.52 -18.68 -1.13
N LYS A 154 -6.46 -17.88 -2.18
CA LYS A 154 -5.88 -18.18 -3.50
C LYS A 154 -4.81 -17.15 -3.80
N GLN A 155 -3.65 -17.59 -4.29
CA GLN A 155 -2.59 -16.69 -4.71
C GLN A 155 -2.62 -16.55 -6.24
N PHE A 156 -2.63 -15.31 -6.70
CA PHE A 156 -2.53 -14.90 -8.09
C PHE A 156 -1.33 -13.97 -8.19
N ASP A 157 -0.20 -14.51 -8.67
CA ASP A 157 1.03 -13.74 -8.82
C ASP A 157 1.42 -13.06 -7.47
N GLU A 158 1.47 -11.72 -7.44
CA GLU A 158 1.79 -10.91 -6.26
C GLU A 158 0.61 -10.67 -5.30
N CYS A 159 -0.58 -11.24 -5.55
CA CYS A 159 -1.79 -10.98 -4.79
C CYS A 159 -2.37 -12.25 -4.15
N ILE A 160 -2.75 -12.19 -2.87
CA ILE A 160 -3.61 -13.19 -2.23
C ILE A 160 -5.06 -12.68 -2.21
N TYR A 161 -5.96 -13.44 -2.82
CA TYR A 161 -7.41 -13.27 -2.71
C TYR A 161 -7.99 -14.21 -1.66
N THR A 162 -8.92 -13.75 -0.83
CA THR A 162 -9.73 -14.63 0.02
C THR A 162 -11.07 -13.99 0.40
N PRO A 163 -12.19 -14.74 0.40
CA PRO A 163 -13.38 -14.33 1.13
C PRO A 163 -13.07 -14.30 2.63
N PHE A 164 -13.63 -13.35 3.38
CA PHE A 164 -13.38 -13.25 4.81
C PHE A 164 -14.54 -12.56 5.52
N SER A 165 -15.28 -13.30 6.34
CA SER A 165 -16.41 -12.74 7.08
C SER A 165 -16.28 -12.97 8.58
N TYR A 166 -16.44 -11.90 9.36
CA TYR A 166 -16.52 -12.02 10.81
C TYR A 166 -17.81 -12.73 11.27
N LEU A 167 -18.84 -12.76 10.43
CA LEU A 167 -20.14 -13.41 10.67
C LEU A 167 -20.23 -14.84 10.13
N TYR A 168 -19.15 -15.40 9.57
CA TYR A 168 -19.15 -16.70 8.90
C TYR A 168 -19.73 -17.83 9.76
N GLN A 169 -19.22 -18.02 10.97
CA GLN A 169 -19.70 -19.08 11.87
C GLN A 169 -21.15 -18.89 12.29
N LYS A 170 -21.59 -17.63 12.44
CA LYS A 170 -22.98 -17.32 12.77
C LYS A 170 -23.89 -17.76 11.62
N ARG A 171 -23.54 -17.37 10.38
CA ARG A 171 -24.28 -17.76 9.18
C ARG A 171 -24.31 -19.27 8.94
N GLN A 172 -23.22 -19.97 9.21
CA GLN A 172 -23.21 -21.44 9.11
C GLN A 172 -24.16 -22.11 10.12
N ARG A 173 -24.20 -21.62 11.36
CA ARG A 173 -25.13 -22.15 12.37
C ARG A 173 -26.57 -21.88 11.98
N GLU A 174 -26.89 -20.64 11.60
CA GLU A 174 -28.22 -20.25 11.13
C GLU A 174 -28.67 -21.10 9.92
N GLN A 175 -27.77 -21.34 8.96
CA GLN A 175 -28.06 -22.24 7.82
C GLN A 175 -28.29 -23.68 8.26
N THR A 176 -27.45 -24.23 9.15
CA THR A 176 -27.60 -25.60 9.64
C THR A 176 -28.91 -25.77 10.43
N GLU A 177 -29.28 -24.77 11.22
CA GLU A 177 -30.55 -24.73 11.95
C GLU A 177 -31.73 -24.68 10.97
N GLN A 178 -31.66 -23.86 9.92
CA GLN A 178 -32.71 -23.79 8.90
C GLN A 178 -32.85 -25.10 8.13
N ASP A 179 -31.74 -25.71 7.68
CA ASP A 179 -31.76 -26.98 6.95
C ASP A 179 -32.36 -28.11 7.81
N LEU A 180 -32.13 -28.10 9.12
CA LEU A 180 -32.73 -29.06 10.06
C LEU A 180 -34.25 -28.84 10.22
N ILE A 181 -34.71 -27.59 10.24
CA ILE A 181 -36.13 -27.23 10.28
C ILE A 181 -36.82 -27.70 8.99
N ASP A 182 -36.24 -27.38 7.83
CA ASP A 182 -36.78 -27.77 6.52
C ASP A 182 -36.84 -29.30 6.39
N PHE A 183 -35.81 -30.02 6.87
CA PHE A 183 -35.80 -31.48 6.87
C PHE A 183 -36.87 -32.08 7.79
N GLN A 184 -37.14 -31.46 8.94
CA GLN A 184 -38.20 -31.88 9.85
C GLN A 184 -39.59 -31.63 9.28
N GLU A 185 -39.81 -30.53 8.56
CA GLU A 185 -41.07 -30.26 7.86
C GLU A 185 -41.36 -31.30 6.75
N LEU A 186 -40.34 -31.70 5.98
CA LEU A 186 -40.45 -32.74 4.95
C LEU A 186 -40.80 -34.13 5.53
N GLN A 187 -40.44 -34.42 6.78
CA GLN A 187 -40.79 -35.68 7.45
C GLN A 187 -42.21 -35.68 8.02
N MET A 188 -42.80 -34.51 8.28
CA MET A 188 -44.15 -34.38 8.82
C MET A 188 -45.22 -34.19 7.75
N SER A 189 -44.85 -34.02 6.48
CA SER A 189 -45.80 -33.94 5.36
C SER A 189 -46.31 -35.33 4.92
N ASP A 190 -47.62 -35.54 5.05
CA ASP A 190 -48.36 -36.74 4.62
C ASP A 190 -48.23 -36.98 3.10
N PRO A 191 -48.00 -38.22 2.59
CA PRO A 191 -47.73 -38.47 1.17
C PRO A 191 -48.91 -38.26 0.21
N SER A 192 -50.05 -37.77 0.70
CA SER A 192 -51.28 -37.56 -0.10
C SER A 192 -51.52 -36.11 -0.50
N THR A 193 -50.62 -35.17 -0.20
CA THR A 193 -50.78 -33.77 -0.62
C THR A 193 -49.58 -33.33 -1.45
N VAL A 194 -49.65 -33.58 -2.76
CA VAL A 194 -48.71 -32.99 -3.72
C VAL A 194 -49.07 -31.50 -3.84
N VAL A 195 -48.47 -30.68 -2.98
CA VAL A 195 -48.33 -29.25 -3.21
C VAL A 195 -46.87 -29.04 -3.59
N GLY A 196 -46.63 -28.65 -4.84
CA GLY A 196 -45.28 -28.38 -5.36
C GLY A 196 -44.57 -27.30 -4.54
N PRO A 197 -43.23 -27.21 -4.64
CA PRO A 197 -42.45 -26.25 -3.88
C PRO A 197 -42.83 -24.84 -4.33
N GLN A 198 -43.68 -24.17 -3.56
CA GLN A 198 -43.76 -22.71 -3.60
C GLN A 198 -42.58 -22.21 -2.80
N SER A 199 -41.54 -21.77 -3.52
CA SER A 199 -40.51 -20.90 -2.96
C SER A 199 -41.21 -19.80 -2.14
N PRO A 200 -40.69 -19.41 -0.96
CA PRO A 200 -41.20 -18.22 -0.28
C PRO A 200 -40.88 -17.02 -1.18
N THR A 201 -41.83 -16.66 -2.04
CA THR A 201 -41.86 -15.37 -2.69
C THR A 201 -42.08 -14.38 -1.56
N LEU A 202 -40.99 -13.84 -1.03
CA LEU A 202 -41.05 -12.61 -0.27
C LEU A 202 -41.61 -11.56 -1.24
N GLU A 203 -42.94 -11.42 -1.28
CA GLU A 203 -43.59 -10.30 -1.93
C GLU A 203 -43.11 -9.05 -1.21
N ARG A 204 -42.04 -8.47 -1.75
CA ARG A 204 -41.46 -7.25 -1.28
C ARG A 204 -42.44 -6.14 -1.58
N ASN A 205 -43.13 -5.70 -0.54
CA ASN A 205 -44.07 -4.58 -0.57
C ASN A 205 -43.41 -3.37 -1.28
N PRO A 206 -43.84 -2.97 -2.49
CA PRO A 206 -43.18 -1.93 -3.28
C PRO A 206 -43.39 -0.51 -2.70
N ASP A 207 -44.18 -0.39 -1.63
CA ASP A 207 -44.55 0.88 -1.00
C ASP A 207 -43.69 1.27 0.22
N SER A 208 -42.62 0.51 0.48
CA SER A 208 -41.56 0.97 1.39
C SER A 208 -40.70 1.94 0.58
N GLY A 209 -40.79 3.24 0.84
CA GLY A 209 -39.97 4.30 0.23
C GLY A 209 -38.47 4.21 0.53
N ASP A 210 -37.91 3.01 0.52
CA ASP A 210 -36.50 2.73 0.70
C ASP A 210 -35.81 2.86 -0.65
N ALA A 211 -35.16 3.99 -0.87
CA ALA A 211 -34.54 4.40 -2.13
C ALA A 211 -33.47 3.40 -2.65
N LEU A 212 -33.12 2.37 -1.87
CA LEU A 212 -32.08 1.37 -2.14
C LEU A 212 -32.61 -0.06 -2.31
N SER A 213 -33.90 -0.25 -2.55
CA SER A 213 -34.48 -1.58 -2.80
C SER A 213 -33.85 -2.31 -4.00
N PHE A 214 -33.15 -1.63 -4.90
CA PHE A 214 -32.41 -2.26 -5.99
C PHE A 214 -31.05 -2.87 -5.58
N VAL A 215 -30.56 -2.62 -4.36
CA VAL A 215 -29.26 -3.11 -3.88
C VAL A 215 -29.45 -4.27 -2.91
N ASP A 216 -29.20 -5.50 -3.36
CA ASP A 216 -29.12 -6.68 -2.49
C ASP A 216 -27.85 -6.66 -1.62
N THR A 217 -27.87 -5.80 -0.61
CA THR A 217 -26.72 -5.58 0.29
C THR A 217 -26.51 -6.76 1.26
N HIS A 218 -27.57 -7.52 1.57
CA HIS A 218 -27.55 -8.57 2.60
C HIS A 218 -26.81 -9.87 2.20
N LEU A 219 -26.48 -10.05 0.92
CA LEU A 219 -25.88 -11.29 0.40
C LEU A 219 -24.40 -11.18 0.02
N ILE A 220 -23.79 -10.00 0.22
CA ILE A 220 -22.42 -9.79 -0.22
C ILE A 220 -21.46 -10.34 0.84
N THR A 221 -20.77 -11.43 0.50
CA THR A 221 -19.68 -11.93 1.34
C THR A 221 -18.47 -10.99 1.19
N PRO A 222 -17.91 -10.48 2.31
CA PRO A 222 -16.75 -9.61 2.21
C PRO A 222 -15.53 -10.36 1.67
N GLU A 223 -14.73 -9.66 0.88
CA GLU A 223 -13.57 -10.21 0.17
C GLU A 223 -12.36 -9.34 0.41
N ILE A 224 -11.19 -9.97 0.44
CA ILE A 224 -9.92 -9.31 0.72
C ILE A 224 -8.92 -9.67 -0.36
N PHE A 225 -8.19 -8.65 -0.80
CA PHE A 225 -7.05 -8.75 -1.72
C PHE A 225 -5.82 -8.17 -1.03
N LEU A 226 -4.78 -8.98 -0.86
CA LEU A 226 -3.53 -8.61 -0.20
C LEU A 226 -2.41 -8.65 -1.23
N PHE A 227 -1.80 -7.51 -1.51
CA PHE A 227 -0.72 -7.37 -2.46
C PHE A 227 0.64 -7.41 -1.76
N GLU A 228 1.62 -8.10 -2.34
CA GLU A 228 2.97 -8.27 -1.81
C GLU A 228 3.65 -6.94 -1.46
N TYR A 229 3.34 -5.89 -2.22
CA TYR A 229 3.87 -4.55 -2.02
C TYR A 229 3.19 -3.73 -0.90
N GLY A 230 2.62 -4.42 0.10
CA GLY A 230 2.17 -3.81 1.34
C GLY A 230 0.85 -3.04 1.24
N VAL A 231 -0.02 -3.45 0.31
CA VAL A 231 -1.35 -2.86 0.09
C VAL A 231 -2.43 -3.92 0.26
N VAL A 232 -3.50 -3.59 0.98
CA VAL A 232 -4.67 -4.43 1.14
C VAL A 232 -5.91 -3.73 0.62
N VAL A 233 -6.72 -4.41 -0.18
CA VAL A 233 -8.03 -3.93 -0.67
C VAL A 233 -9.12 -4.81 -0.07
N ILE A 234 -10.09 -4.17 0.57
CA ILE A 234 -11.16 -4.83 1.32
C ILE A 234 -12.50 -4.44 0.71
N TRP A 235 -13.31 -5.42 0.35
CA TRP A 235 -14.64 -5.26 -0.21
C TRP A 235 -15.69 -5.70 0.80
N GLY A 236 -16.70 -4.85 1.05
CA GLY A 236 -17.91 -5.21 1.78
C GLY A 236 -17.76 -5.29 3.30
N MET A 237 -16.63 -4.88 3.88
CA MET A 237 -16.46 -4.79 5.33
C MET A 237 -16.93 -3.44 5.88
N THR A 238 -17.34 -3.45 7.14
CA THR A 238 -17.54 -2.23 7.91
C THR A 238 -16.20 -1.66 8.39
N LEU A 239 -16.16 -0.36 8.71
CA LEU A 239 -14.94 0.31 9.18
C LEU A 239 -14.36 -0.32 10.47
N GLN A 240 -15.21 -0.88 11.32
CA GLN A 240 -14.76 -1.58 12.54
C GLN A 240 -14.09 -2.93 12.19
N GLU A 241 -14.65 -3.67 11.24
CA GLU A 241 -14.09 -4.93 10.75
C GLU A 241 -12.78 -4.69 10.00
N GLU A 242 -12.71 -3.66 9.16
CA GLU A 242 -11.48 -3.25 8.47
C GLU A 242 -10.36 -2.98 9.49
N LYS A 243 -10.61 -2.15 10.50
CA LYS A 243 -9.63 -1.87 11.57
C LYS A 243 -9.18 -3.12 12.33
N ARG A 244 -10.09 -4.06 12.57
CA ARG A 244 -9.75 -5.33 13.21
C ARG A 244 -8.88 -6.19 12.32
N PHE A 245 -9.20 -6.27 11.04
CA PHE A 245 -8.43 -7.03 10.07
C PHE A 245 -7.01 -6.47 9.90
N LEU A 246 -6.86 -5.14 9.81
CA LEU A 246 -5.55 -4.48 9.74
C LEU A 246 -4.67 -4.81 10.96
N LYS A 247 -5.27 -4.87 12.17
CA LYS A 247 -4.55 -5.30 13.38
C LYS A 247 -4.13 -6.76 13.32
N ASP A 248 -4.95 -7.64 12.75
CA ASP A 248 -4.66 -9.07 12.62
C ASP A 248 -3.49 -9.33 11.65
N ILE A 249 -3.37 -8.54 10.57
CA ILE A 249 -2.30 -8.67 9.57
C ILE A 249 -1.01 -7.92 9.93
N ALA A 250 -1.05 -7.01 10.91
CA ALA A 250 0.07 -6.15 11.31
C ALA A 250 1.39 -6.90 11.59
N LYS A 251 1.34 -8.16 12.02
CA LYS A 251 2.51 -9.01 12.30
C LYS A 251 3.21 -9.55 11.05
N PHE A 252 2.58 -9.42 9.88
CA PHE A 252 3.12 -9.82 8.57
C PHE A 252 3.64 -8.64 7.76
N GLU A 253 3.54 -7.42 8.31
CA GLU A 253 4.01 -6.20 7.68
C GLU A 253 5.54 -6.11 7.79
N MET A 254 6.19 -5.93 6.65
CA MET A 254 7.61 -5.61 6.56
C MET A 254 7.73 -4.13 6.22
N GLU A 255 8.58 -3.40 6.94
CA GLU A 255 8.69 -1.94 6.79
C GLU A 255 7.34 -1.26 7.04
N LYS A 256 6.77 -1.56 8.22
CA LYS A 256 5.47 -1.01 8.66
C LYS A 256 5.51 0.51 8.67
N LEU A 257 4.49 1.12 8.07
CA LEU A 257 4.29 2.58 8.03
C LEU A 257 3.76 3.09 9.38
N GLY A 258 4.10 4.34 9.73
CA GLY A 258 3.48 5.05 10.84
C GLY A 258 1.99 5.29 10.58
N GLU A 259 1.19 5.50 11.64
CA GLU A 259 -0.27 5.70 11.48
C GLU A 259 -0.59 6.96 10.63
N GLU A 260 0.25 7.99 10.69
CA GLU A 260 0.16 9.19 9.86
C GLU A 260 0.46 8.94 8.37
N ASP A 261 1.35 7.99 8.07
CA ASP A 261 1.84 7.69 6.72
C ASP A 261 0.97 6.69 5.98
N VAL A 262 0.07 5.99 6.69
CA VAL A 262 -0.89 5.07 6.06
C VAL A 262 -1.73 5.82 5.04
N GLN A 263 -1.69 5.35 3.80
CA GLN A 263 -2.48 5.88 2.70
C GLN A 263 -3.74 5.06 2.52
N VAL A 264 -4.85 5.76 2.24
CA VAL A 264 -6.18 5.15 2.13
C VAL A 264 -6.89 5.64 0.89
N GLU A 265 -7.55 4.72 0.19
CA GLU A 265 -8.57 5.04 -0.80
C GLU A 265 -9.91 4.40 -0.42
N ASN A 266 -10.98 5.17 -0.58
CA ASN A 266 -12.33 4.77 -0.22
C ASN A 266 -13.23 4.86 -1.45
N PHE A 267 -13.93 3.78 -1.73
CA PHE A 267 -14.99 3.69 -2.73
C PHE A 267 -16.21 3.04 -2.09
N ASN A 268 -17.33 3.14 -2.78
CA ASN A 268 -18.52 2.35 -2.50
C ASN A 268 -18.84 1.52 -3.73
N PHE A 269 -19.55 0.42 -3.55
CA PHE A 269 -19.99 -0.38 -4.69
C PHE A 269 -21.43 -0.85 -4.54
N TYR A 270 -22.02 -1.25 -5.65
CA TYR A 270 -23.27 -1.98 -5.68
C TYR A 270 -23.32 -2.86 -6.92
N VAL A 271 -24.17 -3.87 -6.85
CA VAL A 271 -24.40 -4.81 -7.95
C VAL A 271 -25.67 -4.38 -8.68
N THR A 272 -25.62 -4.37 -10.00
CA THR A 272 -26.77 -4.05 -10.85
C THR A 272 -26.80 -5.01 -12.03
N SER A 273 -28.01 -5.37 -12.47
CA SER A 273 -28.24 -6.12 -13.72
C SER A 273 -28.77 -5.21 -14.83
N SER A 274 -29.07 -3.96 -14.51
CA SER A 274 -29.83 -3.06 -15.37
C SER A 274 -28.97 -2.35 -16.42
N TYR A 275 -27.67 -2.24 -16.20
CA TYR A 275 -26.76 -1.53 -17.11
C TYR A 275 -25.29 -1.96 -16.93
N GLN A 276 -24.46 -1.53 -17.89
CA GLN A 276 -23.04 -1.88 -17.94
C GLN A 276 -22.24 -1.35 -16.73
N PRO A 277 -21.36 -2.20 -16.14
CA PRO A 277 -20.41 -1.82 -15.10
C PRO A 277 -19.65 -0.52 -15.40
N ARG A 278 -19.46 0.33 -14.40
CA ARG A 278 -18.77 1.62 -14.52
C ARG A 278 -18.19 2.08 -13.18
N ILE A 279 -17.27 3.04 -13.25
CA ILE A 279 -16.79 3.76 -12.06
C ILE A 279 -17.15 5.24 -12.20
N TYR A 280 -17.94 5.75 -11.26
CA TYR A 280 -18.41 7.12 -11.26
C TYR A 280 -18.48 7.69 -9.84
N ASN A 281 -17.88 8.85 -9.58
CA ASN A 281 -17.97 9.54 -8.28
C ASN A 281 -17.63 8.61 -7.09
N ASP A 282 -16.64 7.75 -7.32
CA ASP A 282 -16.14 6.70 -6.42
C ASP A 282 -17.18 5.62 -6.05
N PHE A 283 -18.23 5.49 -6.86
CA PHE A 283 -19.10 4.34 -6.90
C PHE A 283 -18.67 3.38 -8.01
N ILE A 284 -18.46 2.12 -7.65
CA ILE A 284 -18.14 1.02 -8.55
C ILE A 284 -19.42 0.23 -8.77
N THR A 285 -19.87 0.12 -10.02
CA THR A 285 -21.03 -0.72 -10.36
C THR A 285 -20.52 -2.04 -10.92
N LEU A 286 -21.00 -3.14 -10.36
CA LEU A 286 -20.66 -4.49 -10.79
C LEU A 286 -21.88 -5.16 -11.42
N SER A 287 -21.64 -6.05 -12.39
CA SER A 287 -22.71 -6.88 -12.96
C SER A 287 -23.11 -7.98 -11.96
N ALA A 288 -24.37 -8.38 -11.95
CA ALA A 288 -24.80 -9.57 -11.23
C ALA A 288 -24.02 -10.80 -11.72
N GLY A 289 -23.45 -11.58 -10.79
CA GLY A 289 -22.58 -12.71 -11.12
C GLY A 289 -21.12 -12.35 -11.47
N SER A 290 -20.69 -11.10 -11.23
CA SER A 290 -19.28 -10.72 -11.42
C SER A 290 -18.35 -11.64 -10.62
N SER A 291 -17.45 -12.31 -11.33
CA SER A 291 -16.42 -13.15 -10.73
C SER A 291 -15.49 -12.33 -9.82
N TYR A 292 -14.90 -12.98 -8.81
CA TYR A 292 -13.85 -12.38 -7.97
C TYR A 292 -12.68 -11.85 -8.81
N MET A 293 -12.49 -12.34 -10.04
CA MET A 293 -11.48 -11.91 -10.98
C MET A 293 -11.72 -10.48 -11.49
N VAL A 294 -12.98 -10.08 -11.70
CA VAL A 294 -13.33 -8.68 -12.04
C VAL A 294 -12.94 -7.75 -10.89
N LYS A 295 -13.27 -8.14 -9.66
CA LYS A 295 -12.89 -7.39 -8.46
C LYS A 295 -11.38 -7.38 -8.25
N LEU A 296 -10.66 -8.45 -8.59
CA LEU A 296 -9.20 -8.52 -8.56
C LEU A 296 -8.58 -7.49 -9.50
N SER A 297 -9.06 -7.39 -10.74
CA SER A 297 -8.60 -6.39 -11.71
C SER A 297 -8.79 -4.95 -11.24
N ILE A 298 -9.98 -4.65 -10.68
CA ILE A 298 -10.26 -3.33 -10.11
C ILE A 298 -9.38 -3.09 -8.87
N SER A 299 -9.23 -4.09 -8.01
CA SER A 299 -8.40 -4.00 -6.79
C SER A 299 -6.94 -3.75 -7.12
N HIS A 300 -6.42 -4.31 -8.20
CA HIS A 300 -5.04 -4.07 -8.64
C HIS A 300 -4.81 -2.59 -8.96
N ALA A 301 -5.73 -1.99 -9.74
CA ALA A 301 -5.64 -0.57 -10.06
C ALA A 301 -5.77 0.31 -8.81
N ILE A 302 -6.71 0.00 -7.90
CA ILE A 302 -6.86 0.73 -6.63
C ILE A 302 -5.59 0.61 -5.78
N ALA A 303 -5.02 -0.60 -5.69
CA ALA A 303 -3.82 -0.84 -4.89
C ALA A 303 -2.62 -0.04 -5.40
N GLN A 304 -2.42 0.00 -6.72
CA GLN A 304 -1.42 0.87 -7.36
C GLN A 304 -1.66 2.34 -7.04
N SER A 305 -2.92 2.81 -7.13
CA SER A 305 -3.27 4.21 -6.84
C SER A 305 -2.92 4.63 -5.41
N VAL A 306 -3.15 3.75 -4.43
CA VAL A 306 -2.81 4.00 -3.02
C VAL A 306 -1.28 4.02 -2.84
N LYS A 307 -0.57 3.09 -3.46
CA LYS A 307 0.90 3.03 -3.39
C LYS A 307 1.57 4.25 -4.03
N ILE A 308 1.04 4.73 -5.16
CA ILE A 308 1.50 5.97 -5.78
C ILE A 308 1.31 7.16 -4.83
N SER A 309 0.19 7.20 -4.11
CA SER A 309 -0.05 8.27 -3.10
C SER A 309 1.02 8.29 -2.02
N LEU A 310 1.52 7.12 -1.59
CA LEU A 310 2.64 7.04 -0.65
C LEU A 310 3.93 7.63 -1.25
N TYR A 311 4.25 7.31 -2.51
CA TYR A 311 5.44 7.85 -3.15
C TYR A 311 5.35 9.34 -3.46
N GLU A 312 4.17 9.85 -3.79
CA GLU A 312 3.92 11.29 -3.94
C GLU A 312 4.24 12.03 -2.64
N ASP A 313 3.75 11.55 -1.49
CA ASP A 313 4.04 12.16 -0.19
C ASP A 313 5.56 12.11 0.13
N LEU A 314 6.23 10.99 -0.17
CA LEU A 314 7.69 10.88 0.02
C LEU A 314 8.50 11.84 -0.86
N VAL A 315 8.09 12.01 -2.12
CA VAL A 315 8.73 12.96 -3.04
C VAL A 315 8.46 14.39 -2.59
N ASP A 316 7.23 14.71 -2.17
CA ASP A 316 6.88 16.06 -1.72
C ASP A 316 7.63 16.47 -0.45
N ASN A 317 7.78 15.56 0.50
CA ASN A 317 8.64 15.78 1.68
C ASN A 317 10.10 16.03 1.26
N THR A 318 10.62 15.27 0.30
CA THR A 318 11.98 15.45 -0.22
C THR A 318 12.15 16.81 -0.92
N ILE A 319 11.12 17.28 -1.64
CA ILE A 319 11.12 18.60 -2.28
C ILE A 319 11.14 19.69 -1.22
N GLU A 320 10.29 19.61 -0.19
CA GLU A 320 10.23 20.64 0.85
C GLU A 320 11.56 20.71 1.65
N ASP A 321 12.17 19.56 1.94
CA ASP A 321 13.48 19.48 2.61
C ASP A 321 14.62 20.11 1.77
N THR A 322 14.51 20.05 0.44
CA THR A 322 15.56 20.54 -0.49
C THR A 322 15.30 21.95 -1.04
N LYS A 323 14.13 22.52 -0.79
CA LYS A 323 13.66 23.82 -1.33
C LYS A 323 14.52 25.02 -0.98
N SER A 324 15.19 25.00 0.18
CA SER A 324 16.08 26.09 0.62
C SER A 324 17.40 26.11 -0.17
N ILE A 325 17.82 24.99 -0.74
CA ILE A 325 19.14 24.87 -1.36
C ILE A 325 19.29 25.77 -2.59
N PRO A 326 18.37 25.77 -3.58
CA PRO A 326 18.45 26.68 -4.72
C PRO A 326 18.44 28.16 -4.31
N GLN A 327 17.66 28.50 -3.28
CA GLN A 327 17.53 29.89 -2.80
C GLN A 327 18.83 30.38 -2.18
N ASP A 328 19.45 29.56 -1.32
CA ASP A 328 20.75 29.87 -0.70
C ASP A 328 21.86 30.01 -1.76
N VAL A 329 21.84 29.16 -2.79
CA VAL A 329 22.79 29.24 -3.91
C VAL A 329 22.59 30.53 -4.71
N ALA A 330 21.35 30.91 -5.00
CA ALA A 330 21.05 32.13 -5.75
C ALA A 330 21.46 33.40 -4.99
N LEU A 331 21.29 33.44 -3.66
CA LEU A 331 21.61 34.61 -2.83
C LEU A 331 23.09 34.72 -2.48
N THR A 332 23.73 33.61 -2.14
CA THR A 332 25.09 33.61 -1.57
C THR A 332 26.17 33.15 -2.54
N GLY A 333 25.78 32.51 -3.66
CA GLY A 333 26.69 31.87 -4.61
C GLY A 333 27.44 30.65 -4.03
N LYS A 334 27.13 30.21 -2.80
CA LYS A 334 27.83 29.12 -2.11
C LYS A 334 26.85 28.16 -1.46
N VAL A 335 27.10 26.86 -1.62
CA VAL A 335 26.31 25.82 -0.97
C VAL A 335 26.83 25.62 0.46
N ARG A 336 25.98 25.85 1.48
CA ARG A 336 26.34 25.64 2.91
C ARG A 336 26.33 24.17 3.36
N MET A 337 26.47 23.22 2.44
CA MET A 337 26.35 21.78 2.71
C MET A 337 27.65 21.03 2.40
N SER A 338 28.05 20.12 3.30
CA SER A 338 29.23 19.28 3.07
C SER A 338 29.04 18.33 1.87
N ARG A 339 30.12 18.04 1.14
CA ARG A 339 30.14 17.04 0.06
C ARG A 339 29.56 15.69 0.47
N ARG A 340 29.86 15.25 1.69
CA ARG A 340 29.34 14.00 2.25
C ARG A 340 27.81 14.01 2.28
N LYS A 341 27.21 15.11 2.75
CA LYS A 341 25.75 15.23 2.87
C LYS A 341 25.07 15.30 1.50
N ILE A 342 25.67 15.99 0.52
CA ILE A 342 25.19 15.99 -0.89
C ILE A 342 25.22 14.57 -1.47
N MET A 343 26.33 13.83 -1.29
CA MET A 343 26.43 12.46 -1.79
C MET A 343 25.42 11.50 -1.13
N MET A 344 25.10 11.71 0.15
CA MET A 344 24.05 10.95 0.84
C MET A 344 22.67 11.23 0.22
N HIS A 345 22.29 12.49 0.02
CA HIS A 345 21.02 12.84 -0.62
C HIS A 345 20.90 12.31 -2.05
N ILE A 346 22.00 12.31 -2.82
CA ILE A 346 22.04 11.69 -4.15
C ILE A 346 21.73 10.19 -4.03
N GLY A 347 22.37 9.50 -3.07
CA GLY A 347 22.10 8.08 -2.81
C GLY A 347 20.64 7.80 -2.44
N ASP A 348 20.06 8.62 -1.55
CA ASP A 348 18.67 8.49 -1.14
C ASP A 348 17.70 8.69 -2.32
N LEU A 349 17.95 9.68 -3.17
CA LEU A 349 17.18 9.91 -4.39
C LEU A 349 17.28 8.71 -5.36
N PHE A 350 18.46 8.12 -5.52
CA PHE A 350 18.63 6.92 -6.33
C PHE A 350 17.84 5.73 -5.77
N ILE A 351 17.84 5.53 -4.45
CA ILE A 351 17.03 4.48 -3.81
C ILE A 351 15.55 4.74 -4.07
N LEU A 352 15.08 5.97 -3.91
CA LEU A 352 13.68 6.33 -4.15
C LEU A 352 13.27 6.08 -5.61
N ARG A 353 14.11 6.48 -6.58
CA ARG A 353 13.90 6.21 -8.00
C ARG A 353 13.88 4.71 -8.30
N ILE A 354 14.79 3.92 -7.71
CA ILE A 354 14.79 2.46 -7.84
C ILE A 354 13.50 1.88 -7.25
N ASN A 355 13.08 2.29 -6.07
CA ASN A 355 11.86 1.78 -5.44
C ASN A 355 10.62 2.09 -6.29
N ILE A 356 10.51 3.32 -6.82
CA ILE A 356 9.40 3.73 -7.68
C ILE A 356 9.42 2.95 -9.00
N ASN A 357 10.59 2.71 -9.61
CA ASN A 357 10.69 1.97 -10.86
C ASN A 357 10.57 0.45 -10.69
N LEU A 358 11.08 -0.11 -9.59
CA LEU A 358 10.96 -1.53 -9.28
C LEU A 358 9.52 -1.88 -8.94
N GLN A 359 8.85 -1.04 -8.14
CA GLN A 359 7.40 -1.11 -7.95
C GLN A 359 6.63 -0.64 -9.19
N GLY A 360 7.30 0.04 -10.12
CA GLY A 360 6.78 0.43 -11.43
C GLY A 360 6.74 -0.70 -12.44
N SER A 361 7.57 -1.74 -12.28
CA SER A 361 7.37 -3.01 -12.98
C SER A 361 6.06 -3.68 -12.56
N VAL A 362 5.60 -3.45 -11.31
CA VAL A 362 4.24 -3.82 -10.83
C VAL A 362 3.17 -2.86 -11.37
N MET A 363 3.57 -1.73 -11.97
CA MET A 363 2.69 -0.82 -12.70
C MET A 363 2.55 -1.19 -14.19
N ASP A 364 3.18 -2.25 -14.70
CA ASP A 364 2.83 -2.79 -16.02
C ASP A 364 1.52 -3.59 -15.96
N SER A 365 0.99 -4.03 -17.12
CA SER A 365 -0.21 -4.87 -17.12
C SER A 365 0.11 -6.18 -16.37
N PRO A 366 -0.61 -6.50 -15.28
CA PRO A 366 -0.30 -7.67 -14.45
C PRO A 366 -0.23 -8.95 -15.27
N GLU A 367 0.61 -9.92 -14.90
CA GLU A 367 0.68 -11.22 -15.58
C GLU A 367 -0.70 -11.89 -15.68
N LEU A 368 -1.53 -11.67 -14.66
CA LEU A 368 -2.93 -12.11 -14.64
C LEU A 368 -3.73 -11.68 -15.89
N MET A 369 -3.49 -10.49 -16.44
CA MET A 369 -4.21 -10.00 -17.61
C MET A 369 -3.81 -10.72 -18.90
N TRP A 370 -2.65 -11.37 -18.93
CA TRP A 370 -2.23 -12.25 -20.02
C TRP A 370 -2.95 -13.59 -19.96
N ALA A 371 -3.20 -14.10 -18.75
CA ALA A 371 -3.98 -15.31 -18.55
C ALA A 371 -5.47 -15.11 -18.88
N GLU A 372 -6.00 -13.92 -18.62
CA GLU A 372 -7.43 -13.60 -18.77
C GLU A 372 -7.63 -12.26 -19.50
N PRO A 373 -7.43 -12.24 -20.84
CA PRO A 373 -7.45 -11.00 -21.64
C PRO A 373 -8.75 -10.20 -21.55
N GLN A 374 -9.88 -10.86 -21.26
CA GLN A 374 -11.17 -10.19 -21.11
C GLN A 374 -11.24 -9.24 -19.90
N LEU A 375 -10.30 -9.33 -18.96
CA LEU A 375 -10.23 -8.46 -17.78
C LEU A 375 -9.43 -7.17 -18.03
N GLU A 376 -8.57 -7.16 -19.06
CA GLU A 376 -7.72 -6.02 -19.40
C GLU A 376 -8.52 -4.72 -19.64
N PRO A 377 -9.67 -4.74 -20.36
CA PRO A 377 -10.45 -3.52 -20.57
C PRO A 377 -10.96 -2.92 -19.25
N ILE A 378 -11.37 -3.77 -18.30
CA ILE A 378 -11.85 -3.35 -16.97
C ILE A 378 -10.70 -2.73 -16.17
N TYR A 379 -9.54 -3.37 -16.19
CA TYR A 379 -8.33 -2.87 -15.54
C TYR A 379 -7.89 -1.51 -16.13
N GLN A 380 -7.82 -1.38 -17.45
CA GLN A 380 -7.46 -0.12 -18.13
C GLN A 380 -8.47 1.00 -17.82
N ALA A 381 -9.76 0.66 -17.73
CA ALA A 381 -10.76 1.61 -17.32
C ALA A 381 -10.56 2.05 -15.86
N ALA A 382 -10.33 1.14 -14.91
CA ALA A 382 -10.01 1.51 -13.53
C ALA A 382 -8.71 2.34 -13.44
N ARG A 383 -7.65 1.93 -14.14
CA ARG A 383 -6.34 2.59 -14.15
C ARG A 383 -6.40 4.03 -14.65
N SER A 384 -7.11 4.25 -15.75
CA SER A 384 -7.23 5.60 -16.32
C SER A 384 -8.33 6.42 -15.63
N TYR A 385 -9.30 5.80 -14.94
CA TYR A 385 -10.11 6.50 -13.94
C TYR A 385 -9.15 7.05 -12.89
N LEU A 386 -8.35 6.19 -12.27
CA LEU A 386 -7.37 6.49 -11.21
C LEU A 386 -6.22 7.43 -11.61
N GLU A 387 -6.15 7.83 -12.89
CA GLU A 387 -5.13 8.71 -13.45
C GLU A 387 -3.70 8.20 -13.23
N ILE A 388 -3.54 6.88 -13.10
CA ILE A 388 -2.28 6.24 -12.68
C ILE A 388 -1.12 6.68 -13.58
N ASN A 389 -1.30 6.63 -14.90
CA ASN A 389 -0.24 6.98 -15.85
C ASN A 389 0.22 8.45 -15.69
N GLN A 390 -0.73 9.39 -15.60
CA GLN A 390 -0.42 10.81 -15.44
C GLN A 390 0.29 11.09 -14.12
N ARG A 391 -0.16 10.46 -13.03
CA ARG A 391 0.44 10.61 -11.69
C ARG A 391 1.88 10.09 -11.67
N VAL A 392 2.13 8.93 -12.26
CA VAL A 392 3.48 8.36 -12.38
C VAL A 392 4.39 9.26 -13.23
N THR A 393 3.90 9.80 -14.34
CA THR A 393 4.68 10.75 -15.17
C THR A 393 5.07 12.00 -14.37
N LEU A 394 4.12 12.60 -13.64
CA LEU A 394 4.40 13.79 -12.83
C LEU A 394 5.37 13.49 -11.67
N LEU A 395 5.24 12.33 -11.03
CA LEU A 395 6.13 11.88 -9.97
C LEU A 395 7.57 11.75 -10.48
N ASN A 396 7.76 11.12 -11.64
CA ASN A 396 9.07 10.98 -12.28
C ASN A 396 9.67 12.34 -12.65
N GLN A 397 8.87 13.24 -13.24
CA GLN A 397 9.33 14.60 -13.55
C GLN A 397 9.81 15.36 -12.31
N ARG A 398 9.10 15.22 -11.18
CA ARG A 398 9.51 15.82 -9.91
C ARG A 398 10.84 15.27 -9.41
N LEU A 399 11.03 13.95 -9.49
CA LEU A 399 12.31 13.32 -9.14
C LEU A 399 13.45 13.76 -10.04
N ASP A 400 13.19 13.97 -11.33
CA ASP A 400 14.18 14.45 -12.29
C ASP A 400 14.66 15.86 -11.91
N VAL A 401 13.74 16.77 -11.56
CA VAL A 401 14.09 18.13 -11.10
C VAL A 401 14.97 18.10 -9.84
N ILE A 402 14.65 17.23 -8.87
CA ILE A 402 15.48 17.07 -7.67
C ILE A 402 16.85 16.48 -8.05
N GLY A 403 16.88 15.53 -8.97
CA GLY A 403 18.11 14.92 -9.49
C GLY A 403 19.03 15.94 -10.14
N ASP A 404 18.48 16.81 -10.98
CA ASP A 404 19.20 17.88 -11.66
C ASP A 404 19.77 18.89 -10.64
N LEU A 405 18.98 19.26 -9.63
CA LEU A 405 19.46 20.10 -8.53
C LEU A 405 20.66 19.45 -7.81
N LEU A 406 20.54 18.18 -7.39
CA LEU A 406 21.61 17.50 -6.69
C LEU A 406 22.86 17.31 -7.55
N GLN A 407 22.69 17.08 -8.85
CA GLN A 407 23.79 16.97 -9.82
C GLN A 407 24.52 18.31 -9.97
N MET A 408 23.79 19.43 -10.06
CA MET A 408 24.39 20.78 -10.05
C MET A 408 25.25 21.00 -8.79
N LEU A 409 24.75 20.62 -7.61
CA LEU A 409 25.50 20.77 -6.36
C LEU A 409 26.78 19.92 -6.34
N LYS A 410 26.74 18.73 -6.92
CA LYS A 410 27.91 17.85 -7.05
C LYS A 410 28.97 18.46 -7.96
N GLU A 411 28.59 19.09 -9.06
CA GLU A 411 29.50 19.74 -10.01
C GLU A 411 30.21 20.94 -9.39
N GLN A 412 29.48 21.78 -8.64
CA GLN A 412 30.04 22.92 -7.91
C GLN A 412 31.15 22.50 -6.93
N LEU A 413 30.98 21.38 -6.23
CA LEU A 413 31.99 20.85 -5.32
C LEU A 413 33.24 20.31 -6.04
N SER A 414 33.08 19.82 -7.27
CA SER A 414 34.20 19.34 -8.07
C SER A 414 35.07 20.49 -8.58
N HIS A 415 34.47 21.64 -8.90
CA HIS A 415 35.20 22.80 -9.41
C HIS A 415 36.16 23.39 -8.36
N SER A 416 35.76 23.41 -7.09
CA SER A 416 36.63 23.86 -5.97
C SER A 416 37.89 22.99 -5.77
N GLN A 417 37.88 21.73 -6.20
CA GLN A 417 39.09 20.88 -6.17
C GLN A 417 40.11 21.30 -7.23
N GLY A 418 39.63 21.70 -8.42
CA GLY A 418 40.48 22.24 -9.49
C GLY A 418 41.21 23.49 -9.03
N GLU A 419 40.50 24.43 -8.41
CA GLU A 419 41.06 25.68 -7.90
C GLU A 419 42.15 25.44 -6.82
N ARG A 420 41.96 24.46 -5.93
CA ARG A 420 42.98 24.12 -4.92
C ARG A 420 44.22 23.51 -5.54
N LEU A 421 44.07 22.64 -6.54
CA LEU A 421 45.21 22.04 -7.23
C LEU A 421 45.99 23.11 -7.99
N GLU A 422 45.29 24.03 -8.66
CA GLU A 422 45.90 25.17 -9.35
C GLU A 422 46.70 26.05 -8.37
N TRP A 423 46.11 26.37 -7.21
CA TRP A 423 46.81 27.12 -6.16
C TRP A 423 48.08 26.43 -5.66
N VAL A 424 48.05 25.10 -5.49
CA VAL A 424 49.24 24.33 -5.10
C VAL A 424 50.33 24.42 -6.16
N VAL A 425 49.98 24.31 -7.44
CA VAL A 425 50.95 24.43 -8.55
C VAL A 425 51.58 25.82 -8.60
N ILE A 426 50.78 26.89 -8.46
CA ILE A 426 51.28 28.27 -8.43
C ILE A 426 52.27 28.48 -7.27
N ILE A 427 51.95 27.97 -6.07
CA ILE A 427 52.83 28.06 -4.91
C ILE A 427 54.15 27.31 -5.16
N LEU A 428 54.10 26.12 -5.76
CA LEU A 428 55.31 25.34 -6.06
C LEU A 428 56.23 26.08 -7.03
N ILE A 429 55.68 26.68 -8.08
CA ILE A 429 56.46 27.48 -9.04
C ILE A 429 57.06 28.72 -8.36
N ALA A 430 56.29 29.41 -7.50
CA ALA A 430 56.78 30.59 -6.79
C ALA A 430 57.95 30.26 -5.84
N VAL A 431 57.89 29.12 -5.15
CA VAL A 431 58.98 28.64 -4.29
C VAL A 431 60.23 28.32 -5.11
N GLU A 432 60.08 27.64 -6.25
CA GLU A 432 61.19 27.31 -7.16
C GLU A 432 61.94 28.58 -7.63
N ILE A 433 61.19 29.60 -8.05
CA ILE A 433 61.74 30.88 -8.49
C ILE A 433 62.47 31.58 -7.33
N LEU A 434 61.91 31.53 -6.13
CA LEU A 434 62.53 32.14 -4.96
C LEU A 434 63.86 31.46 -4.59
N VAL A 435 63.92 30.13 -4.64
CA VAL A 435 65.18 29.39 -4.42
C VAL A 435 66.21 29.75 -5.49
N ALA A 436 65.81 29.82 -6.76
CA ALA A 436 66.71 30.22 -7.85
C ALA A 436 67.25 31.65 -7.65
N LEU A 437 66.40 32.60 -7.24
CA LEU A 437 66.83 33.98 -6.95
C LEU A 437 67.79 34.06 -5.76
N VAL A 438 67.55 33.30 -4.70
CA VAL A 438 68.46 33.24 -3.55
C VAL A 438 69.82 32.70 -3.96
N ASN A 439 69.87 31.63 -4.76
CA ASN A 439 71.14 31.09 -5.27
C ASN A 439 71.91 32.13 -6.10
N VAL A 440 71.23 32.80 -7.04
CA VAL A 440 71.87 33.85 -7.86
C VAL A 440 72.38 34.99 -6.99
N ALA A 441 71.62 35.41 -5.97
CA ALA A 441 72.06 36.45 -5.06
C ALA A 441 73.29 36.03 -4.25
N VAL A 442 73.32 34.79 -3.74
CA VAL A 442 74.48 34.23 -3.01
C VAL A 442 75.71 34.16 -3.92
N ASP A 443 75.56 33.69 -5.16
CA ASP A 443 76.67 33.65 -6.13
C ASP A 443 77.19 35.05 -6.44
N LEU A 444 76.30 36.04 -6.54
CA LEU A 444 76.68 37.43 -6.82
C LEU A 444 77.42 38.07 -5.64
N PHE A 445 76.98 37.83 -4.40
CA PHE A 445 77.72 38.25 -3.21
C PHE A 445 79.07 37.55 -3.07
N ALA A 446 79.12 36.24 -3.35
CA ALA A 446 80.37 35.47 -3.32
C ALA A 446 81.36 35.86 -4.43
N SER A 447 80.88 36.51 -5.50
CA SER A 447 81.73 37.02 -6.59
C SER A 447 82.30 38.43 -6.34
N VAL A 448 81.82 39.11 -5.29
CA VAL A 448 82.20 40.50 -4.96
C VAL A 448 83.26 40.56 -3.83
N ASP A 449 83.45 39.47 -3.08
CA ASP A 449 84.63 39.23 -2.21
C ASP A 449 85.72 38.47 -2.97
#